data_AF-A0A973P0G3-F1
#
_entry.id   AF-A0A973P0G3-F1
#
_cell.length_a   1.000
_cell.length_b   1.000
_cell.length_c   1.000
_cell.angle_alpha   90.00
_cell.angle_beta   90.00
_cell.angle_gamma   90.00
#
_symmetry.space_group_name_H-M   'P 1'
#
loop_
_entity.id
_entity.type
_entity.pdbx_description
1 polymer ?
#
loop_
_entity_poly.entity_id
_entity_poly.type
_entity_poly.pdbx_seq_one_letter_code
_entity_poly.pdbx_strand_id
1 'polypeptide(L)'
;WALDWQPEFAVKLVEAAIWGTTVAAAASAKAADRAANAEQLAGITDVVETCLLADLPDALDPIMRLLADRAAVDSDVAHLADALPALARTLRYGDVRGTDTSALRKVADTLVVRIALGFPHACTSLDEDGAQRMRARMDNTHQAVGLLDDPQASAQWYKAMRLVADREGMTGLLAGRAVRLLYDADKIDGAELNRRMGLALTPGVAPAEAAAWLDGVLSGGAMLLIHDPVLLGLLDRWIAGIPAEAFTDVLPLLRRTFSNFEGPERRKIGELARTLGSAPVAGAAAAAEGPGFDAARADRALPVVRMLLGLGGQPGEQQRDQEREADA
;
A
#
# COMPACT_ATOMS: atom_id res chain seq x y z
N TRP A 1 -24.14 -16.16 19.23
CA TRP A 1 -24.72 -16.65 17.97
C TRP A 1 -25.94 -17.48 18.33
N ALA A 2 -27.10 -17.20 17.75
CA ALA A 2 -28.31 -18.03 17.92
C ALA A 2 -28.45 -18.90 16.67
N LEU A 3 -28.66 -20.21 16.86
CA LEU A 3 -28.83 -21.15 15.76
C LEU A 3 -30.26 -21.01 15.21
N ASP A 4 -30.38 -20.58 13.95
CA ASP A 4 -31.65 -20.60 13.21
C ASP A 4 -31.64 -21.79 12.25
N TRP A 5 -32.31 -22.88 12.64
CA TRP A 5 -32.35 -24.11 11.84
C TRP A 5 -33.45 -24.05 10.79
N GLN A 6 -33.09 -24.27 9.52
CA GLN A 6 -34.01 -24.31 8.40
C GLN A 6 -34.14 -25.75 7.85
N PRO A 7 -35.35 -26.23 7.49
CA PRO A 7 -35.55 -27.59 6.97
C PRO A 7 -34.68 -27.93 5.76
N GLU A 8 -34.35 -26.94 4.94
CA GLU A 8 -33.50 -27.05 3.75
C GLU A 8 -32.07 -27.51 4.10
N PHE A 9 -31.62 -27.31 5.35
CA PHE A 9 -30.31 -27.79 5.79
C PHE A 9 -30.22 -29.32 5.81
N ALA A 10 -31.32 -30.04 6.05
CA ALA A 10 -31.33 -31.50 5.98
C ALA A 10 -31.05 -31.98 4.54
N VAL A 11 -31.65 -31.32 3.54
CA VAL A 11 -31.41 -31.63 2.11
C VAL A 11 -29.97 -31.32 1.73
N LYS A 12 -29.48 -30.13 2.10
CA LYS A 12 -28.08 -29.73 1.84
C LYS A 12 -27.06 -30.66 2.49
N LEU A 13 -27.36 -31.20 3.68
CA LEU A 13 -26.51 -32.21 4.34
C LEU A 13 -26.45 -33.52 3.57
N VAL A 14 -27.59 -33.99 3.03
CA VAL A 14 -27.64 -35.21 2.21
C VAL A 14 -26.89 -35.01 0.89
N GLU A 15 -27.06 -33.86 0.23
CA GLU A 15 -26.30 -33.52 -0.96
C GLU A 15 -24.79 -33.45 -0.67
N ALA A 16 -24.40 -32.93 0.49
CA ALA A 16 -23.02 -32.85 0.91
C ALA A 16 -22.41 -34.21 1.32
N ALA A 17 -23.22 -35.24 1.55
CA ALA A 17 -22.74 -36.56 1.98
C ALA A 17 -21.81 -37.24 0.95
N ILE A 18 -21.86 -36.84 -0.32
CA ILE A 18 -20.90 -37.29 -1.35
C ILE A 18 -19.45 -36.92 -1.00
N TRP A 19 -19.24 -35.85 -0.23
CA TRP A 19 -17.92 -35.35 0.14
C TRP A 19 -17.37 -35.99 1.41
N GLY A 20 -18.20 -36.64 2.22
CA GLY A 20 -17.75 -37.30 3.45
C GLY A 20 -18.88 -37.63 4.43
N THR A 21 -18.55 -38.46 5.41
CA THR A 21 -19.49 -38.93 6.44
C THR A 21 -19.57 -38.01 7.67
N THR A 22 -18.67 -37.03 7.77
CA THR A 22 -18.68 -35.99 8.81
C THR A 22 -18.62 -34.61 8.17
N VAL A 23 -19.09 -33.58 8.88
CA VAL A 23 -19.05 -32.19 8.38
C VAL A 23 -17.61 -31.75 8.09
N ALA A 24 -16.65 -32.10 8.96
CA ALA A 24 -15.24 -31.76 8.78
C ALA A 24 -14.63 -32.45 7.55
N ALA A 25 -14.90 -33.76 7.35
CA ALA A 25 -14.40 -34.48 6.19
C ALA A 25 -15.03 -33.97 4.88
N ALA A 26 -16.35 -33.74 4.88
CA ALA A 26 -17.06 -33.20 3.73
C ALA A 26 -16.59 -31.79 3.37
N ALA A 27 -16.38 -30.92 4.35
CA ALA A 27 -15.84 -29.58 4.14
C ALA A 27 -14.41 -29.63 3.58
N SER A 28 -13.56 -30.51 4.12
CA SER A 28 -12.17 -30.67 3.66
C SER A 28 -12.09 -31.18 2.21
N ALA A 29 -12.87 -32.22 1.88
CA ALA A 29 -12.94 -32.74 0.52
C ALA A 29 -13.52 -31.70 -0.45
N LYS A 30 -14.54 -30.94 -0.02
CA LYS A 30 -15.11 -29.88 -0.86
C LYS A 30 -14.13 -28.72 -1.07
N ALA A 31 -13.33 -28.37 -0.08
CA ALA A 31 -12.29 -27.38 -0.21
C ALA A 31 -11.19 -27.84 -1.18
N ALA A 32 -10.75 -29.11 -1.07
CA ALA A 32 -9.79 -29.69 -2.00
C ALA A 32 -10.31 -29.69 -3.45
N ASP A 33 -11.59 -30.06 -3.65
CA ASP A 33 -12.27 -29.98 -4.96
C ASP A 33 -12.34 -28.54 -5.51
N ARG A 34 -12.68 -27.57 -4.66
CA ARG A 34 -12.69 -26.15 -5.06
C ARG A 34 -11.30 -25.67 -5.47
N ALA A 35 -10.26 -26.03 -4.71
CA ALA A 35 -8.89 -25.70 -5.07
C ALA A 35 -8.46 -26.37 -6.38
N ALA A 36 -8.80 -27.65 -6.57
CA ALA A 36 -8.50 -28.40 -7.79
C ALA A 36 -9.19 -27.80 -9.04
N ASN A 37 -10.41 -27.28 -8.88
CA ASN A 37 -11.16 -26.66 -9.98
C ASN A 37 -10.90 -25.14 -10.13
N ALA A 38 -10.06 -24.53 -9.28
CA ALA A 38 -9.71 -23.12 -9.44
C ALA A 38 -8.92 -22.92 -10.73
N GLU A 39 -9.35 -21.97 -11.58
CA GLU A 39 -8.66 -21.66 -12.84
C GLU A 39 -7.36 -20.88 -12.62
N GLN A 40 -7.33 -20.05 -11.57
CA GLN A 40 -6.21 -19.15 -11.26
C GLN A 40 -5.62 -19.44 -9.89
N LEU A 41 -4.34 -19.09 -9.73
CA LEU A 41 -3.61 -19.26 -8.48
C LEU A 41 -4.28 -18.55 -7.31
N ALA A 42 -4.80 -17.34 -7.52
CA ALA A 42 -5.54 -16.56 -6.51
C ALA A 42 -6.73 -17.34 -5.93
N GLY A 43 -7.47 -18.07 -6.76
CA GLY A 43 -8.60 -18.89 -6.29
C GLY A 43 -8.16 -20.01 -5.35
N ILE A 44 -6.96 -20.56 -5.51
CA ILE A 44 -6.40 -21.57 -4.60
C ILE A 44 -6.03 -20.91 -3.27
N THR A 45 -5.41 -19.74 -3.31
CA THR A 45 -5.00 -19.01 -2.10
C THR A 45 -6.19 -18.55 -1.27
N ASP A 46 -7.32 -18.21 -1.91
CA ASP A 46 -8.58 -17.90 -1.23
C ASP A 46 -9.17 -19.12 -0.52
N VAL A 47 -9.05 -20.31 -1.12
CA VAL A 47 -9.46 -21.56 -0.48
C VAL A 47 -8.56 -21.86 0.73
N VAL A 48 -7.23 -21.63 0.63
CA VAL A 48 -6.32 -21.78 1.78
C VAL A 48 -6.74 -20.86 2.94
N GLU A 49 -7.02 -19.59 2.65
CA GLU A 49 -7.49 -18.64 3.67
C GLU A 49 -8.81 -19.11 4.30
N THR A 50 -9.74 -19.61 3.49
CA THR A 50 -11.01 -20.17 3.97
C THR A 50 -10.81 -21.40 4.85
N CYS A 51 -9.93 -22.32 4.45
CA CYS A 51 -9.62 -23.54 5.21
C CYS A 51 -9.00 -23.21 6.56
N LEU A 52 -8.10 -22.21 6.59
CA LEU A 52 -7.54 -21.73 7.83
C LEU A 52 -8.62 -21.11 8.69
N LEU A 53 -9.45 -20.21 8.17
CA LEU A 53 -10.54 -19.60 8.95
C LEU A 53 -11.49 -20.64 9.55
N ALA A 54 -11.84 -21.66 8.76
CA ALA A 54 -12.74 -22.75 9.12
C ALA A 54 -12.11 -23.86 9.97
N ASP A 55 -10.81 -23.78 10.28
CA ASP A 55 -10.06 -24.78 11.05
C ASP A 55 -10.11 -26.19 10.42
N LEU A 56 -9.76 -26.28 9.12
CA LEU A 56 -9.75 -27.51 8.33
C LEU A 56 -8.31 -27.97 8.00
N PRO A 57 -7.53 -28.48 8.98
CA PRO A 57 -6.12 -28.82 8.77
C PRO A 57 -5.92 -29.94 7.73
N ASP A 58 -6.82 -30.91 7.67
CA ASP A 58 -6.75 -32.04 6.72
C ASP A 58 -6.86 -31.60 5.24
N ALA A 59 -7.44 -30.42 4.99
CA ALA A 59 -7.54 -29.85 3.66
C ALA A 59 -6.27 -29.09 3.24
N LEU A 60 -5.46 -28.61 4.20
CA LEU A 60 -4.37 -27.68 3.92
C LEU A 60 -3.23 -28.35 3.16
N ASP A 61 -2.72 -29.48 3.63
CA ASP A 61 -1.61 -30.19 2.99
C ASP A 61 -1.82 -30.47 1.49
N PRO A 62 -2.95 -31.06 1.04
CA PRO A 62 -3.17 -31.31 -0.38
C PRO A 62 -3.33 -30.01 -1.19
N ILE A 63 -4.00 -29.00 -0.64
CA ILE A 63 -4.20 -27.71 -1.32
C ILE A 63 -2.88 -26.96 -1.43
N MET A 64 -2.02 -27.04 -0.43
CA MET A 64 -0.69 -26.43 -0.41
C MET A 64 0.24 -27.07 -1.44
N ARG A 65 0.19 -28.40 -1.60
CA ARG A 65 0.93 -29.08 -2.69
C ARG A 65 0.44 -28.65 -4.05
N LEU A 66 -0.88 -28.62 -4.25
CA LEU A 66 -1.49 -28.15 -5.50
C LEU A 66 -1.08 -26.70 -5.82
N LEU A 67 -1.08 -25.82 -4.81
CA LEU A 67 -0.64 -24.44 -4.95
C LEU A 67 0.82 -24.36 -5.38
N ALA A 68 1.71 -25.11 -4.71
CA ALA A 68 3.13 -25.13 -5.04
C ALA A 68 3.38 -25.66 -6.47
N ASP A 69 2.69 -26.73 -6.85
CA ASP A 69 2.80 -27.34 -8.19
C ASP A 69 2.34 -26.38 -9.29
N ARG A 70 1.20 -25.70 -9.10
CA ARG A 70 0.71 -24.72 -10.08
C ARG A 70 1.55 -23.46 -10.11
N ALA A 71 1.97 -22.95 -8.95
CA ALA A 71 2.87 -21.82 -8.87
C ALA A 71 4.17 -22.12 -9.64
N ALA A 72 4.71 -23.34 -9.56
CA ALA A 72 5.95 -23.71 -10.23
C ALA A 72 5.88 -23.61 -11.77
N VAL A 73 4.71 -23.85 -12.37
CA VAL A 73 4.52 -23.83 -13.84
C VAL A 73 3.92 -22.54 -14.38
N ASP A 74 3.24 -21.73 -13.56
CA ASP A 74 2.60 -20.49 -14.01
C ASP A 74 3.64 -19.39 -14.27
N SER A 75 3.83 -19.02 -15.53
CA SER A 75 4.77 -17.97 -15.95
C SER A 75 4.18 -16.55 -15.96
N ASP A 76 2.87 -16.39 -15.75
CA ASP A 76 2.22 -15.09 -15.83
C ASP A 76 2.37 -14.32 -14.51
N VAL A 77 3.19 -13.27 -14.53
CA VAL A 77 3.45 -12.39 -13.39
C VAL A 77 2.16 -11.78 -12.82
N ALA A 78 1.16 -11.51 -13.66
CA ALA A 78 -0.12 -11.00 -13.21
C ALA A 78 -0.82 -11.97 -12.25
N HIS A 79 -0.87 -13.25 -12.61
CA HIS A 79 -1.47 -14.29 -11.77
C HIS A 79 -0.68 -14.50 -10.48
N LEU A 80 0.65 -14.46 -10.54
CA LEU A 80 1.49 -14.58 -9.35
C LEU A 80 1.26 -13.40 -8.39
N ALA A 81 1.20 -12.18 -8.92
CA ALA A 81 0.94 -10.97 -8.14
C ALA A 81 -0.46 -10.96 -7.52
N ASP A 82 -1.47 -11.50 -8.21
CA ASP A 82 -2.84 -11.61 -7.70
C ASP A 82 -2.95 -12.64 -6.55
N ALA A 83 -2.10 -13.67 -6.52
CA ALA A 83 -2.09 -14.72 -5.48
C ALA A 83 -1.31 -14.34 -4.21
N LEU A 84 -0.28 -13.51 -4.31
CA LEU A 84 0.62 -13.17 -3.20
C LEU A 84 -0.09 -12.56 -1.96
N PRO A 85 -1.08 -11.65 -2.08
CA PRO A 85 -1.71 -11.01 -0.93
C PRO A 85 -2.41 -11.97 0.02
N ALA A 86 -3.13 -12.96 -0.51
CA ALA A 86 -3.80 -13.97 0.32
C ALA A 86 -2.77 -14.84 1.07
N LEU A 87 -1.64 -15.18 0.43
CA LEU A 87 -0.56 -15.94 1.08
C LEU A 87 0.14 -15.12 2.17
N ALA A 88 0.41 -13.84 1.92
CA ALA A 88 1.03 -12.97 2.90
C ALA A 88 0.14 -12.76 4.14
N ARG A 89 -1.16 -12.51 3.95
CA ARG A 89 -2.14 -12.45 5.06
C ARG A 89 -2.18 -13.77 5.83
N THR A 90 -2.21 -14.88 5.10
CA THR A 90 -2.19 -16.21 5.70
C THR A 90 -0.94 -16.44 6.58
N LEU A 91 0.25 -16.10 6.09
CA LEU A 91 1.49 -16.22 6.85
C LEU A 91 1.52 -15.30 8.06
N ARG A 92 1.01 -14.07 7.93
CA ARG A 92 0.99 -13.07 8.99
C ARG A 92 0.05 -13.44 10.15
N TYR A 93 -1.09 -14.07 9.84
CA TYR A 93 -2.16 -14.32 10.80
C TYR A 93 -2.38 -15.82 11.11
N GLY A 94 -1.68 -16.73 10.45
CA GLY A 94 -1.91 -18.18 10.50
C GLY A 94 -1.23 -18.93 11.65
N ASP A 95 -0.21 -18.37 12.30
CA ASP A 95 0.55 -19.02 13.38
C ASP A 95 -0.30 -19.35 14.62
N VAL A 96 -1.45 -18.68 14.79
CA VAL A 96 -2.37 -18.91 15.91
C VAL A 96 -2.98 -20.33 15.88
N ARG A 97 -2.89 -21.06 14.75
CA ARG A 97 -3.59 -22.34 14.53
C ARG A 97 -2.69 -23.58 14.56
N GLY A 98 -1.40 -23.46 14.80
CA GLY A 98 -0.48 -24.60 14.93
C GLY A 98 -0.17 -25.35 13.63
N THR A 99 -0.55 -24.80 12.47
CA THR A 99 -0.23 -25.35 11.15
C THR A 99 1.23 -25.06 10.78
N ASP A 100 1.98 -26.05 10.27
CA ASP A 100 3.32 -25.83 9.71
C ASP A 100 3.24 -24.94 8.45
N THR A 101 3.53 -23.65 8.64
CA THR A 101 3.51 -22.64 7.57
C THR A 101 4.82 -22.59 6.77
N SER A 102 5.80 -23.47 7.05
CA SER A 102 7.10 -23.45 6.37
C SER A 102 7.00 -23.71 4.87
N ALA A 103 6.10 -24.60 4.45
CA ALA A 103 5.82 -24.86 3.04
C ALA A 103 5.23 -23.62 2.35
N LEU A 104 4.31 -22.94 3.03
CA LEU A 104 3.69 -21.72 2.54
C LEU A 104 4.70 -20.56 2.43
N ARG A 105 5.60 -20.44 3.40
CA ARG A 105 6.68 -19.45 3.39
C ARG A 105 7.56 -19.62 2.15
N LYS A 106 8.00 -20.85 1.86
CA LYS A 106 8.80 -21.19 0.67
C LYS A 106 8.09 -20.84 -0.65
N VAL A 107 6.78 -21.10 -0.74
CA VAL A 107 5.98 -20.71 -1.92
C VAL A 107 5.95 -19.19 -2.04
N ALA A 108 5.63 -18.46 -0.97
CA ALA A 108 5.61 -17.00 -0.98
C ALA A 108 6.96 -16.39 -1.36
N ASP A 109 8.08 -16.91 -0.84
CA ASP A 109 9.44 -16.48 -1.24
C ASP A 109 9.69 -16.66 -2.74
N THR A 110 9.33 -17.83 -3.25
CA THR A 110 9.46 -18.13 -4.68
C THR A 110 8.62 -17.19 -5.53
N LEU A 111 7.39 -16.89 -5.09
CA LEU A 111 6.53 -15.93 -5.78
C LEU A 111 7.12 -14.52 -5.77
N VAL A 112 7.58 -14.02 -4.64
CA VAL A 112 8.17 -12.66 -4.56
C VAL A 112 9.34 -12.52 -5.53
N VAL A 113 10.26 -13.49 -5.55
CA VAL A 113 11.41 -13.48 -6.47
C VAL A 113 10.95 -13.39 -7.92
N ARG A 114 9.99 -14.24 -8.31
CA ARG A 114 9.50 -14.33 -9.69
C ARG A 114 8.72 -13.10 -10.11
N ILE A 115 7.88 -12.57 -9.21
CA ILE A 115 7.17 -11.32 -9.40
C ILE A 115 8.19 -10.19 -9.57
N ALA A 116 9.14 -10.02 -8.65
CA ALA A 116 10.14 -8.96 -8.72
C ALA A 116 10.96 -9.00 -10.04
N LEU A 117 11.29 -10.19 -10.53
CA LEU A 117 12.01 -10.36 -11.80
C LEU A 117 11.14 -10.05 -13.03
N GLY A 118 9.89 -10.50 -13.04
CA GLY A 118 9.01 -10.40 -14.21
C GLY A 118 8.17 -9.11 -14.28
N PHE A 119 7.91 -8.45 -13.13
CA PHE A 119 7.02 -7.30 -13.04
C PHE A 119 7.43 -6.14 -13.95
N PRO A 120 8.73 -5.74 -14.02
CA PRO A 120 9.15 -4.66 -14.91
C PRO A 120 8.92 -4.97 -16.40
N HIS A 121 8.84 -6.26 -16.78
CA HIS A 121 8.57 -6.68 -18.16
C HIS A 121 7.07 -6.76 -18.42
N ALA A 122 6.28 -7.20 -17.44
CA ALA A 122 4.82 -7.21 -17.53
C ALA A 122 4.20 -5.81 -17.62
N CYS A 123 4.93 -4.77 -17.22
CA CYS A 123 4.49 -3.38 -17.26
C CYS A 123 4.66 -2.68 -18.63
N THR A 124 5.28 -3.32 -19.62
CA THR A 124 5.55 -2.67 -20.92
C THR A 124 4.40 -2.81 -21.91
N SER A 125 4.23 -1.81 -22.80
CA SER A 125 3.28 -1.85 -23.92
C SER A 125 1.82 -2.07 -23.49
N LEU A 126 1.43 -1.46 -22.38
CA LEU A 126 0.07 -1.51 -21.86
C LEU A 126 -0.77 -0.33 -22.37
N ASP A 127 -2.05 -0.59 -22.65
CA ASP A 127 -3.06 0.44 -22.78
C ASP A 127 -3.44 1.03 -21.40
N GLU A 128 -4.34 2.02 -21.38
CA GLU A 128 -4.73 2.68 -20.13
C GLU A 128 -5.33 1.68 -19.12
N ASP A 129 -6.25 0.83 -19.56
CA ASP A 129 -6.91 -0.15 -18.70
C ASP A 129 -5.92 -1.20 -18.17
N GLY A 130 -5.00 -1.66 -19.02
CA GLY A 130 -3.92 -2.56 -18.64
C GLY A 130 -2.98 -1.94 -17.62
N ALA A 131 -2.61 -0.67 -17.80
CA ALA A 131 -1.79 0.07 -16.85
C ALA A 131 -2.50 0.24 -15.49
N GLN A 132 -3.81 0.49 -15.47
CA GLN A 132 -4.59 0.57 -14.23
C GLN A 132 -4.66 -0.79 -13.50
N ARG A 133 -4.91 -1.89 -14.22
CA ARG A 133 -4.88 -3.24 -13.62
C ARG A 133 -3.51 -3.57 -13.05
N MET A 134 -2.44 -3.27 -13.80
CA MET A 134 -1.08 -3.52 -13.34
C MET A 134 -0.70 -2.64 -12.14
N ARG A 135 -1.21 -1.40 -12.11
CA ARG A 135 -1.06 -0.51 -10.96
C ARG A 135 -1.70 -1.09 -9.70
N ALA A 136 -2.91 -1.63 -9.77
CA ALA A 136 -3.54 -2.30 -8.63
C ALA A 136 -2.71 -3.50 -8.12
N ARG A 137 -2.15 -4.30 -9.04
CA ARG A 137 -1.24 -5.40 -8.71
C ARG A 137 0.04 -4.92 -8.05
N MET A 138 0.61 -3.81 -8.52
CA MET A 138 1.79 -3.19 -7.91
C MET A 138 1.52 -2.83 -6.45
N ASP A 139 0.38 -2.22 -6.17
CA ASP A 139 -0.02 -1.80 -4.83
C ASP A 139 -0.26 -3.00 -3.90
N ASN A 140 -1.02 -3.99 -4.36
CA ASN A 140 -1.30 -5.21 -3.61
C ASN A 140 -0.03 -6.02 -3.33
N THR A 141 0.88 -6.12 -4.31
CA THR A 141 2.17 -6.80 -4.16
C THR A 141 3.05 -6.06 -3.16
N HIS A 142 3.13 -4.73 -3.25
CA HIS A 142 3.91 -3.93 -2.32
C HIS A 142 3.43 -4.11 -0.87
N GLN A 143 2.11 -4.08 -0.64
CA GLN A 143 1.54 -4.36 0.68
C GLN A 143 1.84 -5.79 1.14
N ALA A 144 1.69 -6.78 0.25
CA ALA A 144 1.96 -8.18 0.58
C ALA A 144 3.43 -8.41 0.96
N VAL A 145 4.38 -7.82 0.23
CA VAL A 145 5.81 -7.88 0.55
C VAL A 145 6.10 -7.25 1.92
N GLY A 146 5.46 -6.11 2.23
CA GLY A 146 5.56 -5.49 3.56
C GLY A 146 5.00 -6.36 4.68
N LEU A 147 3.92 -7.12 4.44
CA LEU A 147 3.32 -8.04 5.42
C LEU A 147 4.19 -9.26 5.72
N LEU A 148 5.01 -9.70 4.77
CA LEU A 148 5.92 -10.83 4.94
C LEU A 148 7.09 -10.52 5.89
N ASP A 149 7.40 -9.23 6.10
CA ASP A 149 8.46 -8.75 6.99
C ASP A 149 9.84 -9.40 6.73
N ASP A 150 10.12 -9.65 5.44
CA ASP A 150 11.39 -10.24 4.98
C ASP A 150 12.24 -9.15 4.27
N PRO A 151 13.41 -8.80 4.83
CA PRO A 151 14.32 -7.82 4.23
C PRO A 151 14.81 -8.19 2.83
N GLN A 152 15.02 -9.48 2.53
CA GLN A 152 15.48 -9.92 1.21
C GLN A 152 14.35 -9.78 0.18
N ALA A 153 13.14 -10.22 0.52
CA ALA A 153 11.95 -10.07 -0.30
C ALA A 153 11.70 -8.58 -0.62
N SER A 154 11.78 -7.73 0.41
CA SER A 154 11.62 -6.28 0.28
C SER A 154 12.70 -5.66 -0.62
N ALA A 155 13.97 -6.03 -0.44
CA ALA A 155 15.07 -5.54 -1.28
C ALA A 155 14.89 -5.91 -2.77
N GLN A 156 14.44 -7.13 -3.06
CA GLN A 156 14.15 -7.57 -4.43
C GLN A 156 12.99 -6.78 -5.05
N TRP A 157 11.92 -6.58 -4.28
CA TRP A 157 10.78 -5.79 -4.73
C TRP A 157 11.16 -4.32 -5.02
N TYR A 158 11.92 -3.67 -4.14
CA TYR A 158 12.38 -2.31 -4.39
C TYR A 158 13.32 -2.20 -5.58
N LYS A 159 14.16 -3.22 -5.83
CA LYS A 159 14.97 -3.28 -7.04
C LYS A 159 14.09 -3.34 -8.30
N ALA A 160 13.01 -4.13 -8.28
CA ALA A 160 12.04 -4.18 -9.37
C ALA A 160 11.34 -2.84 -9.58
N MET A 161 10.91 -2.16 -8.50
CA MET A 161 10.31 -0.83 -8.58
C MET A 161 11.27 0.21 -9.15
N ARG A 162 12.55 0.15 -8.80
CA ARG A 162 13.56 1.03 -9.42
C ARG A 162 13.68 0.78 -10.93
N LEU A 163 13.67 -0.48 -11.37
CA LEU A 163 13.64 -0.80 -12.80
C LEU A 163 12.38 -0.28 -13.50
N VAL A 164 11.21 -0.35 -12.87
CA VAL A 164 9.98 0.24 -13.42
C VAL A 164 10.08 1.76 -13.51
N ALA A 165 10.63 2.39 -12.47
CA ALA A 165 10.75 3.84 -12.37
C ALA A 165 11.80 4.45 -13.33
N ASP A 166 12.83 3.67 -13.70
CA ASP A 166 13.96 4.14 -14.54
C ASP A 166 13.82 3.74 -16.01
N ARG A 167 12.85 2.89 -16.36
CA ARG A 167 12.72 2.33 -17.72
C ARG A 167 12.10 3.33 -18.69
N GLU A 168 12.79 3.57 -19.80
CA GLU A 168 12.27 4.34 -20.92
C GLU A 168 11.07 3.63 -21.57
N GLY A 169 10.05 4.41 -21.97
CA GLY A 169 8.82 3.89 -22.58
C GLY A 169 7.86 3.21 -21.60
N MET A 170 8.09 3.33 -20.29
CA MET A 170 7.12 2.92 -19.28
C MET A 170 5.93 3.88 -19.26
N THR A 171 4.71 3.37 -19.12
CA THR A 171 3.53 4.23 -18.95
C THR A 171 3.72 5.14 -17.73
N GLY A 172 3.45 6.45 -17.89
CA GLY A 172 3.62 7.45 -16.84
C GLY A 172 3.01 7.01 -15.49
N LEU A 173 1.80 6.44 -15.51
CA LEU A 173 1.10 5.94 -14.32
C LEU A 173 1.93 4.96 -13.47
N LEU A 174 2.58 3.99 -14.12
CA LEU A 174 3.35 2.95 -13.43
C LEU A 174 4.70 3.47 -12.96
N ALA A 175 5.37 4.27 -13.80
CA ALA A 175 6.63 4.91 -13.43
C ALA A 175 6.44 5.85 -12.22
N GLY A 176 5.42 6.71 -12.27
CA GLY A 176 5.08 7.61 -11.17
C GLY A 176 4.72 6.86 -9.89
N ARG A 177 3.96 5.76 -9.98
CA ARG A 177 3.70 4.95 -8.79
C ARG A 177 4.96 4.33 -8.21
N ALA A 178 5.80 3.73 -9.04
CA ALA A 178 7.02 3.09 -8.56
C ALA A 178 7.92 4.09 -7.82
N VAL A 179 8.03 5.32 -8.35
CA VAL A 179 8.70 6.44 -7.65
C VAL A 179 8.06 6.71 -6.29
N ARG A 180 6.74 6.80 -6.22
CA ARG A 180 6.04 7.04 -4.95
C ARG A 180 6.29 5.93 -3.93
N LEU A 181 6.21 4.67 -4.34
CA LEU A 181 6.47 3.52 -3.46
C LEU A 181 7.91 3.49 -2.94
N LEU A 182 8.87 3.90 -3.77
CA LEU A 182 10.27 4.02 -3.35
C LEU A 182 10.46 5.17 -2.36
N TYR A 183 9.76 6.28 -2.54
CA TYR A 183 9.81 7.42 -1.63
C TYR A 183 9.20 7.09 -0.26
N ASP A 184 8.00 6.51 -0.25
CA ASP A 184 7.32 6.11 0.99
C ASP A 184 8.13 5.07 1.80
N ALA A 185 8.97 4.27 1.11
CA ALA A 185 9.86 3.28 1.71
C ALA A 185 11.27 3.80 2.02
N ASP A 186 11.50 5.12 1.93
CA ASP A 186 12.78 5.80 2.18
C ASP A 186 13.93 5.23 1.32
N LYS A 187 13.62 4.80 0.09
CA LYS A 187 14.60 4.31 -0.90
C LYS A 187 15.05 5.38 -1.86
N ILE A 188 14.30 6.48 -1.95
CA ILE A 188 14.67 7.72 -2.60
C ILE A 188 14.31 8.87 -1.68
N ASP A 189 15.12 9.92 -1.68
CA ASP A 189 14.88 11.12 -0.88
C ASP A 189 13.99 12.13 -1.62
N GLY A 190 13.64 13.21 -0.93
CA GLY A 190 12.86 14.30 -1.52
C GLY A 190 13.57 14.99 -2.69
N ALA A 191 14.90 15.03 -2.70
CA ALA A 191 15.66 15.65 -3.80
C ALA A 191 15.55 14.83 -5.09
N GLU A 192 15.67 13.51 -4.99
CA GLU A 192 15.47 12.57 -6.09
C GLU A 192 14.03 12.62 -6.61
N LEU A 193 13.04 12.64 -5.71
CA LEU A 193 11.63 12.78 -6.08
C LEU A 193 11.37 14.08 -6.87
N ASN A 194 11.89 15.20 -6.36
CA ASN A 194 11.81 16.51 -7.03
C ASN A 194 12.47 16.47 -8.41
N ARG A 195 13.65 15.83 -8.55
CA ARG A 195 14.32 15.68 -9.84
C ARG A 195 13.45 14.90 -10.83
N ARG A 196 12.89 13.77 -10.42
CA ARG A 196 12.05 12.92 -11.29
C ARG A 196 10.76 13.63 -11.69
N MET A 197 10.13 14.36 -10.78
CA MET A 197 8.96 15.19 -11.09
C MET A 197 9.32 16.30 -12.09
N GLY A 198 10.45 16.98 -11.91
CA GLY A 198 10.91 17.99 -12.87
C GLY A 198 11.14 17.42 -14.27
N LEU A 199 11.67 16.20 -14.39
CA LEU A 199 11.84 15.51 -15.67
C LEU A 199 10.49 15.15 -16.30
N ALA A 200 9.57 14.55 -15.53
CA ALA A 200 8.26 14.15 -16.02
C ALA A 200 7.38 15.34 -16.46
N LEU A 201 7.59 16.52 -15.87
CA LEU A 201 6.85 17.75 -16.17
C LEU A 201 7.57 18.67 -17.17
N THR A 202 8.61 18.18 -17.86
CA THR A 202 9.33 18.97 -18.86
C THR A 202 8.44 19.28 -20.07
N PRO A 203 8.52 20.48 -20.68
CA PRO A 203 7.66 20.86 -21.83
C PRO A 203 7.72 19.92 -23.04
N GLY A 204 8.77 19.12 -23.18
CA GLY A 204 8.92 18.13 -24.26
C GLY A 204 8.15 16.82 -24.04
N VAL A 205 7.58 16.58 -22.86
CA VAL A 205 6.77 15.41 -22.54
C VAL A 205 5.32 15.69 -22.93
N ALA A 206 4.64 14.70 -23.52
CA ALA A 206 3.23 14.84 -23.88
C ALA A 206 2.38 15.13 -22.62
N PRO A 207 1.48 16.14 -22.63
CA PRO A 207 0.71 16.50 -21.45
C PRO A 207 -0.08 15.34 -20.82
N ALA A 208 -0.62 14.42 -21.64
CA ALA A 208 -1.32 13.23 -21.16
C ALA A 208 -0.39 12.25 -20.41
N GLU A 209 0.85 12.09 -20.87
CA GLU A 209 1.86 11.25 -20.22
C GLU A 209 2.31 11.85 -18.88
N ALA A 210 2.55 13.16 -18.85
CA ALA A 210 2.85 13.91 -17.62
C ALA A 210 1.69 13.83 -16.62
N ALA A 211 0.44 13.98 -17.06
CA ALA A 211 -0.75 13.83 -16.21
C ALA A 211 -0.89 12.41 -15.66
N ALA A 212 -0.66 11.38 -16.47
CA ALA A 212 -0.66 9.99 -16.01
C ALA A 212 0.44 9.73 -14.97
N TRP A 213 1.63 10.30 -15.16
CA TRP A 213 2.72 10.21 -14.20
C TRP A 213 2.39 10.88 -12.86
N LEU A 214 1.79 12.06 -12.90
CA LEU A 214 1.29 12.75 -11.71
C LEU A 214 0.23 11.92 -10.98
N ASP A 215 -0.70 11.33 -11.71
CA ASP A 215 -1.69 10.42 -11.13
C ASP A 215 -0.99 9.27 -10.40
N GLY A 216 0.04 8.70 -11.01
CA GLY A 216 0.91 7.68 -10.42
C GLY A 216 1.50 8.09 -9.07
N VAL A 217 2.18 9.23 -9.03
CA VAL A 217 2.91 9.74 -7.84
C VAL A 217 1.99 10.20 -6.72
N LEU A 218 0.87 10.83 -7.08
CA LEU A 218 -0.07 11.43 -6.15
C LEU A 218 -1.10 10.42 -5.63
N SER A 219 -1.24 9.28 -6.29
CA SER A 219 -2.02 8.14 -5.80
C SER A 219 -1.33 7.54 -4.57
N GLY A 220 -1.72 8.01 -3.38
CA GLY A 220 -1.07 7.74 -2.10
C GLY A 220 -1.34 8.83 -1.05
N GLY A 221 -2.05 9.89 -1.42
CA GLY A 221 -2.57 10.91 -0.51
C GLY A 221 -1.97 12.29 -0.74
N ALA A 222 -2.71 13.31 -0.33
CA ALA A 222 -2.39 14.72 -0.53
C ALA A 222 -1.19 15.21 0.29
N MET A 223 -0.81 14.46 1.34
CA MET A 223 0.23 14.83 2.30
C MET A 223 1.56 15.19 1.63
N LEU A 224 1.90 14.53 0.51
CA LEU A 224 3.11 14.85 -0.24
C LEU A 224 3.14 16.31 -0.71
N LEU A 225 2.02 16.81 -1.24
CA LEU A 225 1.88 18.19 -1.71
C LEU A 225 1.73 19.20 -0.57
N ILE A 226 1.20 18.77 0.57
CA ILE A 226 1.04 19.63 1.74
C ILE A 226 2.38 19.89 2.43
N HIS A 227 3.27 18.90 2.45
CA HIS A 227 4.54 18.96 3.18
C HIS A 227 5.75 19.34 2.32
N ASP A 228 5.68 19.16 1.00
CA ASP A 228 6.75 19.55 0.09
C ASP A 228 6.34 20.74 -0.80
N PRO A 229 6.70 21.98 -0.44
CA PRO A 229 6.38 23.16 -1.21
C PRO A 229 7.11 23.22 -2.57
N VAL A 230 8.23 22.49 -2.72
CA VAL A 230 8.99 22.43 -3.98
C VAL A 230 8.20 21.61 -5.01
N LEU A 231 7.68 20.44 -4.61
CA LEU A 231 6.82 19.61 -5.47
C LEU A 231 5.54 20.37 -5.86
N LEU A 232 4.90 21.04 -4.91
CA LEU A 232 3.71 21.83 -5.20
C LEU A 232 4.01 22.98 -6.17
N GLY A 233 5.15 23.65 -6.03
CA GLY A 233 5.58 24.70 -6.97
C GLY A 233 5.91 24.18 -8.37
N LEU A 234 6.48 22.96 -8.49
CA LEU A 234 6.71 22.31 -9.79
C LEU A 234 5.39 22.00 -10.49
N LEU A 235 4.42 21.47 -9.73
CA LEU A 235 3.08 21.18 -10.23
C LEU A 235 2.35 22.43 -10.69
N ASP A 236 2.38 23.50 -9.90
CA ASP A 236 1.75 24.79 -10.23
C ASP A 236 2.30 25.37 -11.53
N ARG A 237 3.62 25.46 -11.68
CA ARG A 237 4.27 25.95 -12.90
C ARG A 237 3.94 25.11 -14.12
N TRP A 238 3.91 23.79 -13.96
CA TRP A 238 3.58 22.90 -15.07
C TRP A 238 2.12 23.10 -15.49
N ILE A 239 1.16 23.07 -14.56
CA ILE A 239 -0.27 23.30 -14.84
C ILE A 239 -0.48 24.65 -15.55
N ALA A 240 0.17 25.71 -15.06
CA ALA A 240 0.08 27.04 -15.66
C ALA A 240 0.71 27.13 -17.06
N GLY A 241 1.63 26.22 -17.40
CA GLY A 241 2.30 26.14 -18.69
C GLY A 241 1.59 25.27 -19.74
N ILE A 242 0.53 24.55 -19.38
CA ILE A 242 -0.19 23.67 -20.32
C ILE A 242 -0.96 24.53 -21.34
N PRO A 243 -0.76 24.34 -22.66
CA PRO A 243 -1.54 25.03 -23.69
C PRO A 243 -3.04 24.74 -23.55
N ALA A 244 -3.90 25.73 -23.83
CA ALA A 244 -5.35 25.60 -23.64
C ALA A 244 -5.98 24.41 -24.41
N GLU A 245 -5.45 24.12 -25.60
CA GLU A 245 -5.87 22.99 -26.44
C GLU A 245 -5.61 21.65 -25.73
N ALA A 246 -4.40 21.45 -25.21
CA ALA A 246 -4.01 20.24 -24.49
C ALA A 246 -4.59 20.17 -23.07
N PHE A 247 -4.91 21.32 -22.45
CA PHE A 247 -5.48 21.38 -21.10
C PHE A 247 -6.82 20.64 -21.02
N THR A 248 -7.64 20.76 -22.07
CA THR A 248 -8.96 20.08 -22.13
C THR A 248 -8.82 18.56 -22.08
N ASP A 249 -7.78 18.01 -22.70
CA ASP A 249 -7.53 16.57 -22.78
C ASP A 249 -6.99 15.99 -21.46
N VAL A 250 -6.17 16.76 -20.72
CA VAL A 250 -5.58 16.32 -19.44
C VAL A 250 -6.47 16.59 -18.23
N LEU A 251 -7.41 17.53 -18.33
CA LEU A 251 -8.28 17.94 -17.24
C LEU A 251 -9.05 16.77 -16.58
N PRO A 252 -9.61 15.79 -17.31
CA PRO A 252 -10.26 14.63 -16.70
C PRO A 252 -9.32 13.82 -15.80
N LEU A 253 -8.07 13.61 -16.25
CA LEU A 253 -7.05 12.89 -15.47
C LEU A 253 -6.67 13.66 -14.21
N LEU A 254 -6.38 14.96 -14.34
CA LEU A 254 -6.06 15.80 -13.19
C LEU A 254 -7.22 15.82 -12.18
N ARG A 255 -8.46 16.00 -12.67
CA ARG A 255 -9.66 15.96 -11.83
C ARG A 255 -9.78 14.64 -11.08
N ARG A 256 -9.55 13.50 -11.75
CA ARG A 256 -9.53 12.17 -11.11
C ARG A 256 -8.50 12.14 -9.97
N THR A 257 -7.25 12.51 -10.25
CA THR A 257 -6.17 12.51 -9.25
C THR A 257 -6.51 13.34 -8.01
N PHE A 258 -6.94 14.59 -8.19
CA PHE A 258 -7.26 15.48 -7.06
C PHE A 258 -8.59 15.14 -6.37
N SER A 259 -9.52 14.45 -7.05
CA SER A 259 -10.80 14.05 -6.45
C SER A 259 -10.64 13.00 -5.36
N ASN A 260 -9.56 12.21 -5.41
CA ASN A 260 -9.22 11.19 -4.41
C ASN A 260 -8.75 11.79 -3.08
N PHE A 261 -8.41 13.09 -3.05
CA PHE A 261 -8.03 13.78 -1.82
C PHE A 261 -9.26 14.13 -0.98
N GLU A 262 -9.09 14.23 0.33
CA GLU A 262 -10.18 14.64 1.21
C GLU A 262 -10.49 16.14 1.07
N GLY A 263 -11.70 16.56 1.48
CA GLY A 263 -12.12 17.95 1.44
C GLY A 263 -11.17 18.93 2.16
N PRO A 264 -10.71 18.63 3.39
CA PRO A 264 -9.74 19.45 4.11
C PRO A 264 -8.38 19.53 3.40
N GLU A 265 -7.90 18.42 2.85
CA GLU A 265 -6.63 18.35 2.13
C GLU A 265 -6.64 19.23 0.89
N ARG A 266 -7.70 19.16 0.07
CA ARG A 266 -7.87 20.04 -1.10
C ARG A 266 -7.89 21.51 -0.72
N ARG A 267 -8.58 21.86 0.37
CA ARG A 267 -8.60 23.24 0.88
C ARG A 267 -7.19 23.70 1.26
N LYS A 268 -6.44 22.85 1.99
CA LYS A 268 -5.08 23.17 2.42
C LYS A 268 -4.13 23.34 1.24
N ILE A 269 -4.19 22.45 0.25
CA ILE A 269 -3.41 22.58 -0.99
C ILE A 269 -3.77 23.90 -1.70
N GLY A 270 -5.05 24.25 -1.81
CA GLY A 270 -5.47 25.51 -2.43
C GLY A 270 -5.02 26.77 -1.66
N GLU A 271 -4.94 26.71 -0.34
CA GLU A 271 -4.32 27.76 0.49
C GLU A 271 -2.83 27.91 0.20
N LEU A 272 -2.10 26.79 0.18
CA LEU A 272 -0.66 26.79 -0.11
C LEU A 272 -0.39 27.28 -1.54
N ALA A 273 -1.18 26.85 -2.52
CA ALA A 273 -1.05 27.27 -3.92
C ALA A 273 -1.19 28.79 -4.09
N ARG A 274 -2.11 29.44 -3.37
CA ARG A 274 -2.24 30.91 -3.38
C ARG A 274 -0.97 31.64 -2.93
N THR A 275 -0.17 31.01 -2.08
CA THR A 275 1.07 31.61 -1.56
C THR A 275 2.27 31.42 -2.50
N LEU A 276 2.23 30.46 -3.43
CA LEU A 276 3.37 30.14 -4.32
C LEU A 276 3.69 31.25 -5.32
N GLY A 277 2.67 31.99 -5.79
CA GLY A 277 2.84 33.14 -6.69
C GLY A 277 3.15 34.46 -5.96
N SER A 278 3.10 34.46 -4.63
CA SER A 278 3.47 35.60 -3.81
C SER A 278 4.95 35.51 -3.49
N ALA A 279 5.81 35.94 -4.42
CA ALA A 279 7.19 36.22 -4.07
C ALA A 279 7.19 37.20 -2.88
N PRO A 280 7.97 36.98 -1.81
CA PRO A 280 8.14 38.00 -0.79
C PRO A 280 8.74 39.21 -1.51
N VAL A 281 8.00 40.31 -1.54
CA VAL A 281 8.53 41.60 -1.94
C VAL A 281 9.75 41.84 -1.05
N ALA A 282 10.94 41.82 -1.65
CA ALA A 282 12.19 42.18 -0.98
C ALA A 282 12.00 43.57 -0.37
N GLY A 283 11.74 43.61 0.94
CA GLY A 283 11.24 44.80 1.65
C GLY A 283 10.59 44.50 3.00
N ALA A 284 10.20 43.25 3.28
CA ALA A 284 9.76 42.83 4.61
C ALA A 284 10.55 41.60 5.09
N ALA A 285 11.89 41.68 5.06
CA ALA A 285 12.75 40.79 5.81
C ALA A 285 12.81 41.26 7.27
N ALA A 286 11.70 41.09 8.00
CA ALA A 286 11.69 41.10 9.46
C ALA A 286 10.46 40.28 9.91
N ALA A 287 10.74 39.12 10.51
CA ALA A 287 9.80 38.23 11.20
C ALA A 287 8.73 37.53 10.34
N ALA A 288 9.13 36.49 9.61
CA ALA A 288 8.27 35.36 9.32
C ALA A 288 8.98 34.09 9.79
N GLU A 289 9.01 33.92 11.12
CA GLU A 289 9.14 32.59 11.73
C GLU A 289 8.02 31.70 11.14
N GLY A 290 8.28 30.38 11.02
CA GLY A 290 7.28 29.40 10.58
C GLY A 290 6.00 29.46 11.42
N PRO A 291 4.97 28.60 11.19
CA PRO A 291 3.79 28.60 12.05
C PRO A 291 4.25 28.55 13.51
N GLY A 292 4.10 29.68 14.21
CA GLY A 292 4.80 29.94 15.46
C GLY A 292 4.53 28.78 16.39
N PHE A 293 5.59 28.19 16.95
CA PHE A 293 5.44 27.17 17.96
C PHE A 293 4.70 27.82 19.14
N ASP A 294 3.41 27.52 19.27
CA ASP A 294 2.57 28.00 20.37
C ASP A 294 2.95 27.20 21.61
N ALA A 295 3.97 27.69 22.32
CA ALA A 295 4.48 27.10 23.55
C ALA A 295 3.37 26.92 24.59
N ALA A 296 2.42 27.87 24.67
CA ALA A 296 1.30 27.78 25.61
C ALA A 296 0.34 26.63 25.26
N ARG A 297 0.12 26.37 23.96
CA ARG A 297 -0.69 25.24 23.50
C ARG A 297 0.05 23.90 23.65
N ALA A 298 1.36 23.88 23.42
CA ALA A 298 2.21 22.71 23.65
C ALA A 298 2.26 22.33 25.14
N ASP A 299 2.42 23.32 26.02
CA ASP A 299 2.44 23.15 27.48
C ASP A 299 1.13 22.57 28.02
N ARG A 300 -0.01 22.89 27.41
CA ARG A 300 -1.31 22.28 27.77
C ARG A 300 -1.41 20.81 27.39
N ALA A 301 -0.72 20.37 26.34
CA ALA A 301 -0.74 18.97 25.88
C ALA A 301 0.30 18.09 26.61
N LEU A 302 1.37 18.70 27.12
CA LEU A 302 2.49 18.02 27.79
C LEU A 302 2.08 17.09 28.95
N PRO A 303 1.15 17.44 29.85
CA PRO A 303 0.70 16.55 30.92
C PRO A 303 0.05 15.26 30.40
N VAL A 304 -0.76 15.36 29.34
CA VAL A 304 -1.43 14.21 28.72
C VAL A 304 -0.43 13.32 28.01
N VAL A 305 0.51 13.92 27.29
CA VAL A 305 1.60 13.18 26.62
C VAL A 305 2.48 12.46 27.65
N ARG A 306 2.82 13.11 28.77
CA ARG A 306 3.55 12.46 29.88
C ARG A 306 2.77 11.31 30.50
N MET A 307 1.45 11.44 30.65
CA MET A 307 0.59 10.34 31.12
C MET A 307 0.59 9.16 30.16
N LEU A 308 0.42 9.41 28.85
CA LEU A 308 0.42 8.37 27.81
C LEU A 308 1.76 7.65 27.70
N LEU A 309 2.87 8.37 27.93
CA LEU A 309 4.22 7.82 27.92
C LEU A 309 4.66 7.21 29.26
N GLY A 310 3.80 7.18 30.28
CA GLY A 310 4.13 6.65 31.61
C GLY A 310 5.16 7.49 32.39
N LEU A 311 5.38 8.74 31.98
CA LEU A 311 6.31 9.70 32.58
C LEU A 311 5.65 10.60 33.64
N GLY A 312 4.39 10.33 33.99
CA GLY A 312 3.66 11.06 35.02
C GLY A 312 4.06 10.63 36.42
N GLY A 313 5.01 11.35 37.04
CA GLY A 313 5.30 11.24 38.46
C GLY A 313 4.09 11.64 39.31
N GLN A 314 3.78 10.87 40.34
CA GLN A 314 2.69 11.18 41.26
C GLN A 314 2.98 12.51 42.00
N PRO A 315 1.98 13.40 42.15
CA PRO A 315 2.12 14.59 42.98
C PRO A 315 2.14 14.16 44.45
N GLY A 316 3.32 13.81 44.96
CA GLY A 316 3.47 13.36 46.36
C GLY A 316 4.90 13.20 46.89
N GLU A 317 5.95 13.34 46.05
CA GLU A 317 7.35 13.17 46.51
C GLU A 317 8.08 14.49 46.79
N GLN A 318 7.68 15.61 46.18
CA GLN A 318 8.34 16.91 46.41
C GLN A 318 8.16 17.49 47.83
N GLN A 319 7.23 16.97 48.62
CA GLN A 319 7.00 17.44 49.99
C GLN A 319 7.81 16.66 51.05
N ARG A 320 8.35 15.47 50.71
CA ARG A 320 9.20 14.70 51.64
C ARG A 320 10.66 15.14 51.64
N ASP A 321 11.13 15.74 50.54
CA ASP A 321 12.50 16.24 50.46
C ASP A 321 12.67 17.60 51.15
N GLN A 322 11.61 18.43 51.20
CA GLN A 322 11.64 19.70 51.95
C GLN A 322 11.62 19.52 53.48
N GLU A 323 11.02 18.44 54.00
CA GLU A 323 11.04 18.16 55.46
C GLU A 323 12.36 17.51 55.92
N ARG A 324 13.11 16.85 55.02
CA ARG A 324 14.43 16.27 55.37
C ARG A 324 15.58 17.28 55.36
N GLU A 325 15.42 18.41 54.66
CA GLU A 325 16.41 19.50 54.64
C GLU A 325 16.23 20.51 55.80
N ALA A 326 15.13 20.43 56.55
CA ALA A 326 14.88 21.29 57.71
C ALA A 326 15.34 20.66 59.06
N ASP A 327 15.65 19.37 59.07
CA ASP A 327 16.03 18.59 60.27
C ASP A 327 17.49 18.07 60.22
N ALA A 328 18.34 18.63 59.34
CA ALA A 328 19.79 18.36 59.24
C ALA A 328 20.60 19.66 59.35
#